data_AF-A0A522ASF5-F1
#
_entry.id   AF-A0A522ASF5-F1
#
_cell.length_a   1.000
_cell.length_b   1.000
_cell.length_c   1.000
_cell.angle_alpha   90.00
_cell.angle_beta   90.00
_cell.angle_gamma   90.00
#
_symmetry.space_group_name_H-M   'P 1'
#
loop_
_entity.id
_entity.type
_entity.pdbx_description
1 polymer ?
#
loop_
_entity_poly.entity_id
_entity_poly.type
_entity_poly.pdbx_seq_one_letter_code
_entity_poly.pdbx_strand_id
1 'polypeptide(L)' 'MVNVRRMMFSALVPALVLVAASTANVVGKPADKVSVCHRTGNGSYHEINISGNALPAHLRHGDVLPDEYGDCP' A
#
# COMPACT_ATOMS: atom_id res chain seq x y z
N MET A 1 38.22 39.57 -14.39
CA MET A 1 37.89 38.72 -13.22
C MET A 1 36.39 38.40 -13.25
N VAL A 2 35.95 37.39 -14.01
CA VAL A 2 34.52 37.00 -14.15
C VAL A 2 34.33 35.48 -13.93
N ASN A 3 35.40 34.73 -13.68
CA ASN A 3 35.39 33.26 -13.76
C ASN A 3 35.19 32.51 -12.43
N VAL A 4 35.33 33.15 -11.26
CA VAL A 4 35.20 32.44 -9.97
C VAL A 4 33.73 32.33 -9.52
N ARG A 5 32.94 33.39 -9.72
CA ARG A 5 31.50 33.42 -9.37
C ARG A 5 30.65 32.46 -10.22
N ARG A 6 31.13 32.10 -11.42
CA ARG A 6 30.48 31.16 -12.33
C ARG A 6 30.70 29.69 -11.93
N MET A 7 31.79 29.38 -11.23
CA MET A 7 32.10 28.01 -10.81
C MET A 7 31.29 27.58 -9.58
N MET A 8 31.01 28.48 -8.63
CA MET A 8 30.26 28.13 -7.42
C MET A 8 28.76 27.84 -7.68
N PHE A 9 28.17 28.42 -8.72
CA PHE A 9 26.79 28.13 -9.12
C PHE A 9 26.65 26.84 -9.96
N SER A 10 27.74 26.33 -10.53
CA SER A 10 27.69 25.16 -11.42
C SER A 10 27.86 23.81 -10.71
N ALA A 11 28.36 23.80 -9.46
CA ALA A 11 28.63 22.58 -8.70
C ALA A 11 27.54 22.21 -7.67
N LEU A 12 26.68 23.15 -7.28
CA LEU A 12 25.57 22.92 -6.33
C LEU A 12 24.27 22.46 -7.02
N VAL A 13 24.09 22.81 -8.29
CA VAL A 13 22.89 22.48 -9.07
C VAL A 13 22.79 20.99 -9.44
N PRO A 14 23.86 20.25 -9.79
CA PRO A 14 23.73 18.84 -10.16
C PRO A 14 23.37 17.94 -8.96
N ALA A 15 23.85 18.28 -7.76
CA ALA A 15 23.62 17.48 -6.55
C ALA A 15 22.17 17.54 -6.06
N LEU A 16 21.48 18.68 -6.24
CA LEU A 16 20.08 18.84 -5.86
C LEU A 16 19.12 18.09 -6.81
N VAL A 17 19.49 17.96 -8.09
CA VAL A 17 18.67 17.25 -9.10
C VAL A 17 18.64 15.74 -8.87
N LEU A 18 19.69 15.14 -8.29
CA LEU A 18 19.70 13.69 -8.03
C LEU A 18 18.76 13.24 -6.89
N VAL A 19 18.42 14.12 -5.93
CA VAL A 19 17.58 13.76 -4.77
C VAL A 19 16.08 13.76 -5.11
N ALA A 20 15.65 14.55 -6.10
CA ALA A 20 14.24 14.68 -6.44
C ALA A 20 13.65 13.48 -7.19
N ALA A 21 14.47 12.58 -7.73
CA ALA A 21 14.03 11.46 -8.57
C ALA A 21 13.62 10.18 -7.80
N SER A 22 13.81 10.13 -6.48
CA SER A 22 13.64 8.88 -5.70
C SER A 22 12.22 8.61 -5.19
N THR A 23 11.30 9.58 -5.30
CA THR A 23 9.97 9.51 -4.65
C THR A 23 8.86 8.92 -5.52
N ALA A 24 9.14 8.53 -6.77
CA ALA A 24 8.10 8.09 -7.70
C ALA A 24 7.51 6.69 -7.41
N ASN A 25 8.08 5.92 -6.48
CA ASN A 25 7.72 4.51 -6.28
C ASN A 25 6.81 4.22 -5.07
N VAL A 26 6.26 5.23 -4.40
CA VAL A 26 5.45 5.01 -3.18
C VAL A 26 3.97 4.74 -3.47
N VAL A 27 3.56 4.70 -4.74
CA VAL A 27 2.20 4.26 -5.11
C VAL A 27 2.16 2.74 -5.01
N GLY A 28 1.65 2.23 -3.89
CA GLY A 28 1.33 0.81 -3.74
C GLY A 28 0.41 0.36 -4.86
N LYS A 29 0.74 -0.75 -5.52
CA LYS A 29 -0.14 -1.38 -6.51
C LYS A 29 -1.50 -1.67 -5.87
N PRO A 30 -2.63 -1.52 -6.60
CA PRO A 30 -3.92 -2.01 -6.13
C PRO A 30 -3.76 -3.48 -5.78
N ALA A 31 -4.04 -3.84 -4.53
CA ALA A 31 -4.05 -5.23 -4.13
C ALA A 31 -5.32 -5.90 -4.63
N ASP A 32 -5.18 -7.17 -5.00
CA ASP A 32 -6.30 -8.02 -5.37
C ASP A 32 -7.35 -8.06 -4.26
N LYS A 33 -8.59 -8.27 -4.65
CA LYS A 33 -9.73 -8.31 -3.76
C LYS A 33 -10.04 -9.76 -3.38
N VAL A 34 -10.37 -9.99 -2.11
CA VAL A 34 -10.65 -11.33 -1.56
C VAL A 34 -11.95 -11.27 -0.75
N SER A 35 -12.88 -12.18 -1.05
CA SER A 35 -14.08 -12.38 -0.24
C SER A 35 -13.73 -13.10 1.06
N VAL A 36 -14.26 -12.59 2.18
CA VAL A 36 -14.16 -13.20 3.50
C VAL A 36 -15.50 -13.14 4.20
N CYS A 37 -15.75 -14.09 5.09
CA CYS A 37 -16.87 -14.06 6.02
C CYS A 37 -16.44 -13.29 7.26
N HIS A 38 -16.96 -12.08 7.41
CA HIS A 38 -16.63 -11.18 8.49
C HIS A 38 -17.43 -11.46 9.75
N ARG A 39 -16.73 -11.68 10.86
CA ARG A 39 -17.36 -11.92 12.16
C ARG A 39 -17.79 -10.60 12.79
N THR A 40 -19.09 -10.42 12.96
CA THR A 40 -19.66 -9.24 13.62
C THR A 40 -19.63 -9.38 15.14
N GLY A 41 -19.80 -8.27 15.87
CA GLY A 41 -19.67 -8.25 17.35
C GLY A 41 -20.69 -9.11 18.11
N ASN A 42 -21.80 -9.47 17.49
CA ASN A 42 -22.80 -10.42 18.00
C ASN A 42 -22.46 -11.90 17.67
N GLY A 43 -21.38 -12.16 16.94
CA GLY A 43 -20.92 -13.50 16.56
C GLY A 43 -21.48 -14.04 15.25
N SER A 44 -22.35 -13.32 14.53
CA SER A 44 -22.77 -13.71 13.17
C SER A 44 -21.69 -13.44 12.13
N TYR A 45 -21.83 -14.05 10.95
CA TYR A 45 -20.96 -13.81 9.80
C TYR A 45 -21.73 -13.16 8.65
N HIS A 46 -21.07 -12.31 7.89
CA HIS A 46 -21.55 -11.88 6.57
C HIS A 46 -20.37 -11.68 5.61
N GLU A 47 -20.62 -11.87 4.32
CA GLU A 47 -19.58 -11.73 3.32
C GLU A 47 -19.21 -10.25 3.10
N ILE A 48 -17.92 -9.97 3.06
CA ILE A 48 -17.36 -8.69 2.62
C ILE A 48 -16.22 -8.93 1.64
N ASN A 49 -15.95 -7.94 0.79
CA ASN A 49 -14.85 -8.00 -0.16
C ASN A 49 -13.73 -7.01 0.24
N ILE A 50 -12.59 -7.55 0.68
CA ILE A 50 -11.49 -6.78 1.26
C ILE A 50 -10.29 -6.73 0.33
N SER A 51 -9.35 -5.84 0.62
CA SER A 51 -8.01 -5.89 0.02
C SER A 51 -7.27 -7.13 0.50
N GLY A 52 -6.55 -7.82 -0.39
CA GLY A 52 -5.67 -8.94 -0.02
C GLY A 52 -4.58 -8.55 0.98
N ASN A 53 -4.17 -7.27 1.00
CA ASN A 53 -3.27 -6.74 2.03
C ASN A 53 -3.88 -6.77 3.44
N ALA A 54 -5.21 -6.72 3.55
CA ALA A 54 -5.94 -6.73 4.81
C ALA A 54 -6.28 -8.14 5.29
N LEU A 55 -6.25 -9.14 4.41
CA LEU A 55 -6.61 -10.53 4.72
C LEU A 55 -5.92 -11.08 5.98
N PRO A 56 -4.60 -10.90 6.19
CA PRO A 56 -3.96 -11.40 7.41
C PRO A 56 -4.50 -10.76 8.70
N ALA A 57 -4.95 -9.50 8.65
CA ALA A 57 -5.53 -8.82 9.79
C ALA A 57 -6.95 -9.31 10.09
N HIS A 58 -7.76 -9.48 9.05
CA HIS A 58 -9.11 -10.02 9.16
C HIS A 58 -9.11 -11.43 9.75
N LEU A 59 -8.24 -12.33 9.25
CA LEU A 59 -8.09 -13.69 9.79
C LEU A 59 -7.67 -13.69 11.27
N ARG A 60 -6.76 -12.78 11.68
CA ARG A 60 -6.38 -12.63 13.11
C ARG A 60 -7.52 -12.11 13.99
N HIS A 61 -8.48 -11.40 13.41
CA HIS A 61 -9.66 -10.90 14.12
C HIS A 61 -10.86 -11.87 14.10
N GLY A 62 -10.69 -13.05 13.51
CA GLY A 62 -11.69 -14.12 13.54
C GLY A 62 -12.61 -14.19 12.32
N ASP A 63 -12.29 -13.44 11.26
CA ASP A 63 -12.89 -13.67 9.95
C ASP A 63 -12.41 -15.00 9.39
N VAL A 64 -13.22 -15.61 8.53
CA VAL A 64 -12.92 -16.89 7.89
C VAL A 64 -13.08 -16.78 6.38
N LEU A 65 -12.51 -17.74 5.66
CA LEU A 65 -12.80 -17.87 4.23
C LEU A 65 -14.19 -18.47 4.04
N PRO A 66 -14.92 -18.11 2.97
CA PRO A 66 -16.11 -18.84 2.55
C PRO A 66 -15.79 -20.33 2.34
N ASP A 67 -16.81 -21.17 2.46
CA ASP A 67 -16.65 -22.61 2.19
C ASP A 67 -16.48 -22.91 0.68
N GLU A 68 -16.51 -24.19 0.32
CA GLU A 68 -16.39 -24.61 -1.08
C GLU A 68 -17.55 -24.17 -1.99
N TYR A 69 -18.69 -23.80 -1.38
CA TYR A 69 -19.88 -23.29 -2.08
C TYR A 69 -19.97 -21.76 -2.07
N GLY A 70 -19.08 -21.09 -1.34
CA GLY A 70 -19.05 -19.63 -1.18
C GLY A 70 -19.91 -19.12 -0.02
N ASP A 71 -20.39 -20.01 0.85
CA ASP A 71 -21.27 -19.65 1.96
C ASP A 71 -20.49 -19.28 3.22
N CYS A 72 -21.09 -18.39 4.02
CA CYS A 72 -20.60 -18.04 5.34
C CYS A 72 -21.22 -18.92 6.44
N PRO A 73 -20.48 -19.18 7.55
CA PRO A 73 -21.00 -19.94 8.68
C PRO A 73 -22.24 -19.32 9.35
#